data_AF-X1K8T9-F1
#
_entry.id   AF-X1K8T9-F1
#
_cell.length_a   1.000
_cell.length_b   1.000
_cell.length_c   1.000
_cell.angle_alpha   90.00
_cell.angle_beta   90.00
_cell.angle_gamma   90.00
#
_symmetry.space_group_name_H-M   'P 1'
#
loop_
_entity.id
_entity.type
_entity.pdbx_description
1 polymer ?
#
loop_
_entity_poly.entity_id
_entity_poly.type
_entity_poly.pdbx_seq_one_letter_code
_entity_poly.pdbx_strand_id
1 'polypeptide(L)'
;MTLRNNLPSTSWTKLKEILLNAGLIACRIKFSISNEPSYVGHGRIYKNGSPIGKDQTAVNGYATKSEDFSGFVAGDLIQLYAKQMQPGKYVKVKNLRFYYSLSITEFGSDALDTPLPITTDPTISTTNQDP
;
A
#
# COMPACT_ATOMS: atom_id res chain seq x y z
N MET A 1 -24.98 1.16 -2.74
CA MET A 1 -24.90 -0.17 -3.38
C MET A 1 -23.49 -0.74 -3.15
N THR A 2 -23.30 -1.60 -2.16
CA THR A 2 -21.99 -2.23 -1.90
C THR A 2 -21.89 -3.49 -2.75
N LEU A 3 -21.08 -3.47 -3.81
CA LEU A 3 -20.78 -4.68 -4.59
C LEU A 3 -20.14 -5.72 -3.66
N ARG A 4 -20.88 -6.82 -3.41
CA ARG A 4 -20.38 -7.98 -2.66
C ARG A 4 -19.83 -8.96 -3.69
N ASN A 5 -18.52 -8.96 -3.91
CA ASN A 5 -17.88 -10.03 -4.69
C ASN A 5 -17.91 -11.30 -3.83
N ASN A 6 -18.98 -12.08 -3.99
CA ASN A 6 -19.20 -13.36 -3.32
C ASN A 6 -18.42 -14.43 -4.08
N LEU A 7 -17.24 -14.81 -3.60
CA LEU A 7 -16.38 -15.77 -4.29
C LEU A 7 -16.18 -17.01 -3.40
N PRO A 8 -16.94 -18.09 -3.64
CA PRO A 8 -16.68 -19.39 -3.05
C PRO A 8 -15.53 -20.03 -3.84
N SER A 9 -14.29 -19.67 -3.54
CA SER A 9 -13.15 -20.31 -4.20
C SER A 9 -12.08 -20.74 -3.21
N THR A 10 -11.72 -22.02 -3.32
CA THR A 10 -10.51 -22.61 -2.74
C THR A 10 -9.26 -22.13 -3.48
N SER A 11 -9.41 -21.58 -4.68
CA SER A 11 -8.36 -20.88 -5.42
C SER A 11 -8.30 -19.40 -5.05
N TRP A 12 -7.13 -18.79 -5.27
CA TRP A 12 -6.93 -17.36 -5.08
C TRP A 12 -7.71 -16.56 -6.13
N THR A 13 -8.56 -15.63 -5.66
CA THR A 13 -9.29 -14.73 -6.55
C THR A 13 -8.91 -13.29 -6.27
N LYS A 14 -8.70 -12.51 -7.35
CA LYS A 14 -8.40 -11.08 -7.28
C LYS A 14 -9.62 -10.30 -6.78
N LEU A 15 -9.45 -9.53 -5.71
CA LEU A 15 -10.53 -8.71 -5.13
C LEU A 15 -10.29 -7.21 -5.24
N LYS A 16 -9.03 -6.77 -5.27
CA LYS A 16 -8.63 -5.37 -5.46
C LYS A 16 -7.39 -5.31 -6.34
N GLU A 17 -7.25 -4.22 -7.07
CA GLU A 17 -6.10 -3.93 -7.93
C GLU A 17 -5.87 -2.42 -7.94
N ILE A 18 -4.61 -2.01 -7.90
CA ILE A 18 -4.17 -0.62 -7.96
C ILE A 18 -2.96 -0.56 -8.90
N LEU A 19 -3.02 0.33 -9.89
CA LEU A 19 -1.88 0.69 -10.74
C LEU A 19 -1.04 1.75 -10.03
N LEU A 20 0.26 1.52 -9.93
CA LEU A 20 1.20 2.52 -9.43
C LEU A 20 1.65 3.44 -10.57
N ASN A 21 1.42 4.74 -10.41
CA ASN A 21 1.88 5.75 -11.39
C ASN A 21 3.30 6.26 -11.11
N ALA A 22 3.90 5.83 -10.00
CA ALA A 22 5.25 6.19 -9.59
C ALA A 22 5.90 5.02 -8.87
N GLY A 23 7.23 4.97 -8.89
CA GLY A 23 7.98 4.01 -8.09
C GLY A 23 7.91 4.32 -6.60
N LEU A 24 7.92 3.26 -5.78
CA LEU A 24 8.00 3.37 -4.32
C LEU A 24 9.20 2.56 -3.84
N ILE A 25 10.19 3.24 -3.28
CA ILE A 25 11.42 2.62 -2.76
C ILE A 25 11.08 1.65 -1.62
N ALA A 26 10.24 2.11 -0.68
CA ALA A 26 9.69 1.32 0.40
C ALA A 26 8.21 1.67 0.60
N CYS A 27 7.39 0.65 0.80
CA CYS A 27 5.97 0.82 1.05
C CYS A 27 5.45 -0.25 2.01
N ARG A 28 4.71 0.20 3.02
CA ARG A 28 3.91 -0.66 3.89
C ARG A 28 2.50 -0.76 3.33
N ILE A 29 2.07 -1.97 3.02
CA ILE A 29 0.71 -2.24 2.58
C ILE A 29 -0.08 -2.76 3.77
N LYS A 30 -1.23 -2.13 4.04
CA LYS A 30 -2.21 -2.60 5.02
C LYS A 30 -3.52 -2.93 4.37
N PHE A 31 -4.18 -3.97 4.85
CA PHE A 31 -5.51 -4.34 4.43
C PHE A 31 -6.23 -5.06 5.56
N SER A 32 -7.57 -5.02 5.56
CA SER A 32 -8.37 -5.78 6.51
C SER A 32 -9.06 -6.94 5.80
N ILE A 33 -8.98 -8.13 6.37
CA ILE A 33 -9.65 -9.33 5.88
C ILE A 33 -10.65 -9.84 6.92
N SER A 34 -11.75 -10.40 6.46
CA SER A 34 -12.78 -11.03 7.30
C SER A 34 -13.45 -12.18 6.57
N ASN A 35 -14.11 -13.04 7.32
CA ASN A 35 -14.82 -14.22 6.84
C ASN A 35 -16.09 -14.46 7.68
N GLU A 36 -16.90 -15.41 7.22
CA GLU A 36 -18.02 -15.94 8.01
C GLU A 36 -17.52 -16.57 9.32
N PRO A 37 -18.31 -16.48 10.42
CA PRO A 37 -17.95 -17.13 11.68
C PRO A 37 -17.59 -18.61 11.51
N SER A 38 -16.59 -19.08 12.25
CA SER A 38 -16.10 -20.48 12.27
C SER A 38 -15.30 -20.93 11.05
N TYR A 39 -14.95 -20.02 10.14
CA TYR A 39 -14.05 -20.28 9.01
C TYR A 39 -12.75 -19.49 9.14
N VAL A 40 -11.80 -19.73 8.23
CA VAL A 40 -10.54 -18.97 8.14
C VAL A 40 -10.52 -18.25 6.80
N GLY A 41 -10.47 -16.92 6.81
CA GLY A 41 -10.29 -16.13 5.60
C GLY A 41 -8.81 -15.97 5.28
N HIS A 42 -8.42 -16.15 4.02
CA HIS A 42 -7.05 -15.95 3.56
C HIS A 42 -6.96 -14.71 2.66
N GLY A 43 -5.89 -13.93 2.81
CA GLY A 43 -5.54 -12.80 1.97
C GLY A 43 -4.05 -12.78 1.65
N ARG A 44 -3.69 -12.33 0.45
CA ARG A 44 -2.28 -12.25 0.04
C ARG A 44 -2.09 -11.13 -0.98
N ILE A 45 -0.96 -10.43 -0.87
CA ILE A 45 -0.56 -9.36 -1.81
C ILE A 45 0.17 -9.95 -3.01
N TYR A 46 -0.19 -9.47 -4.20
CA TYR A 46 0.39 -9.83 -5.48
C TYR A 46 0.91 -8.57 -6.19
N LYS A 47 1.93 -8.75 -7.01
CA LYS A 47 2.51 -7.76 -7.92
C LYS A 47 2.49 -8.33 -9.33
N ASN A 48 1.85 -7.65 -10.27
CA ASN A 48 1.76 -8.05 -11.68
C ASN A 48 1.24 -9.51 -11.86
N GLY A 49 0.29 -9.92 -11.02
CA GLY A 49 -0.27 -11.28 -11.04
C GLY A 49 0.55 -12.35 -10.30
N SER A 50 1.73 -12.01 -9.77
CA SER A 50 2.59 -12.93 -9.01
C SER A 50 2.54 -12.65 -7.50
N PRO A 51 2.48 -13.67 -6.63
CA PRO A 51 2.43 -13.46 -5.18
C PRO A 51 3.75 -12.90 -4.65
N ILE A 52 3.67 -11.80 -3.89
CA ILE A 52 4.83 -11.20 -3.20
C ILE A 52 4.67 -11.19 -1.68
N GLY A 53 3.42 -11.17 -1.19
CA GLY A 53 3.12 -11.16 0.23
C GLY A 53 2.98 -12.55 0.83
N LYS A 54 2.99 -12.61 2.16
CA LYS A 54 2.70 -13.82 2.92
C LYS A 54 1.21 -14.16 2.86
N ASP A 55 0.89 -15.42 3.11
CA ASP A 55 -0.50 -15.84 3.34
C ASP A 55 -0.96 -15.31 4.70
N GLN A 56 -1.89 -14.36 4.70
CA GLN A 56 -2.44 -13.76 5.91
C GLN A 56 -3.81 -14.36 6.21
N THR A 57 -4.05 -14.71 7.47
CA THR A 57 -5.31 -15.33 7.90
C THR A 57 -6.11 -14.44 8.86
N ALA A 58 -7.42 -14.54 8.82
CA ALA A 58 -8.30 -14.04 9.87
C ALA A 58 -9.31 -15.11 10.27
N VAL A 59 -9.74 -15.03 11.52
CA VAL A 59 -10.79 -15.85 12.10
C VAL A 59 -11.72 -14.90 12.82
N ASN A 60 -13.02 -14.95 12.50
CA ASN A 60 -14.08 -14.19 13.14
C ASN A 60 -13.88 -12.66 13.13
N GLY A 61 -14.60 -11.96 12.25
CA GLY A 61 -14.54 -10.50 12.17
C GLY A 61 -13.37 -9.99 11.33
N TYR A 62 -13.16 -8.67 11.32
CA TYR A 62 -12.11 -8.04 10.51
C TYR A 62 -10.79 -7.98 11.27
N ALA A 63 -9.74 -8.57 10.70
CA ALA A 63 -8.37 -8.41 11.17
C ALA A 63 -7.58 -7.54 10.19
N THR A 64 -6.84 -6.56 10.71
CA THR A 64 -5.94 -5.73 9.90
C THR A 64 -4.57 -6.40 9.79
N LYS A 65 -4.06 -6.47 8.58
CA LYS A 65 -2.77 -7.04 8.19
C LYS A 65 -1.86 -5.92 7.69
N SER A 66 -0.56 -6.11 7.86
CA SER A 66 0.46 -5.12 7.54
C SER A 66 1.72 -5.84 7.12
N GLU A 67 2.23 -5.51 5.93
CA GLU A 67 3.47 -6.05 5.39
C GLU A 67 4.27 -4.94 4.71
N ASP A 68 5.59 -5.01 4.84
CA ASP A 68 6.55 -4.07 4.25
C ASP A 68 7.14 -4.64 2.97
N PHE A 69 7.16 -3.83 1.92
CA PHE A 69 7.67 -4.19 0.60
C PHE A 69 8.58 -3.07 0.06
N SER A 70 9.44 -3.42 -0.88
CA SER A 70 10.33 -2.49 -1.57
C SER A 70 10.42 -2.83 -3.07
N GLY A 71 11.01 -1.94 -3.85
CA GLY A 71 11.26 -2.19 -5.28
C GLY A 71 10.01 -2.13 -6.16
N PHE A 72 9.07 -1.24 -5.84
CA PHE A 72 7.97 -0.93 -6.75
C PHE A 72 8.40 0.14 -7.75
N VAL A 73 8.01 -0.05 -9.00
CA VAL A 73 8.26 0.87 -10.11
C VAL A 73 6.93 1.36 -10.70
N ALA A 74 6.99 2.48 -11.44
CA ALA A 74 5.82 2.96 -12.16
C ALA A 74 5.33 1.89 -13.15
N GLY A 75 4.02 1.72 -13.26
CA GLY A 75 3.37 0.69 -14.07
C GLY A 75 3.07 -0.61 -13.33
N ASP A 76 3.59 -0.83 -12.12
CA ASP A 76 3.29 -2.03 -11.34
C ASP A 76 1.82 -2.10 -10.92
N LEU A 77 1.20 -3.26 -11.10
CA LEU A 77 -0.12 -3.61 -10.59
C LEU A 77 0.01 -4.29 -9.23
N ILE A 78 -0.47 -3.62 -8.18
CA ILE A 78 -0.54 -4.20 -6.84
C ILE A 78 -1.95 -4.68 -6.57
N GLN A 79 -2.07 -5.96 -6.23
CA GLN A 79 -3.34 -6.65 -6.17
C GLN A 79 -3.51 -7.35 -4.82
N LEU A 80 -4.75 -7.37 -4.31
CA LEU A 80 -5.12 -8.16 -3.16
C LEU A 80 -5.98 -9.33 -3.63
N TYR A 81 -5.46 -10.54 -3.40
CA TYR A 81 -6.18 -11.78 -3.63
C TYR A 81 -6.66 -12.34 -2.30
N ALA A 82 -7.78 -13.05 -2.35
CA ALA A 82 -8.30 -13.79 -1.21
C ALA A 82 -8.79 -15.18 -1.65
N LYS A 83 -8.85 -16.10 -0.69
CA LYS A 83 -9.42 -17.43 -0.87
C LYS A 83 -10.10 -17.91 0.41
N GLN A 84 -10.99 -18.88 0.26
CA GLN A 84 -11.60 -19.62 1.36
C GLN A 84 -11.40 -21.12 1.12
N MET A 85 -10.97 -21.87 2.12
CA MET A 85 -10.75 -23.31 2.04
C MET A 85 -12.05 -24.13 1.92
N GLN A 86 -13.19 -23.55 2.31
CA GLN A 86 -14.49 -24.21 2.19
C GLN A 86 -15.30 -23.68 0.99
N PRO A 87 -15.78 -24.54 0.07
CA PRO A 87 -16.73 -24.15 -0.97
C PRO A 87 -18.00 -23.53 -0.40
N GLY A 88 -18.57 -22.55 -1.11
CA GLY A 88 -19.80 -21.85 -0.71
C GLY A 88 -19.60 -20.75 0.34
N LYS A 89 -18.38 -20.53 0.82
CA LYS A 89 -18.05 -19.54 1.85
C LYS A 89 -17.29 -18.35 1.29
N TYR A 90 -17.52 -17.16 1.83
CA TYR A 90 -16.91 -15.94 1.32
C TYR A 90 -15.84 -15.34 2.24
N VAL A 91 -14.91 -14.62 1.63
CA VAL A 91 -13.95 -13.72 2.29
C VAL A 91 -14.24 -12.29 1.85
N LYS A 92 -14.20 -11.37 2.80
CA LYS A 92 -14.38 -9.94 2.59
C LYS A 92 -13.06 -9.25 2.84
N VAL A 93 -12.72 -8.29 1.98
CA VAL A 93 -11.54 -7.44 2.15
C VAL A 93 -11.94 -5.98 2.11
N LYS A 94 -11.27 -5.15 2.89
CA LYS A 94 -11.46 -3.69 2.90
C LYS A 94 -10.18 -2.96 3.27
N ASN A 95 -10.20 -1.64 3.10
CA ASN A 95 -9.17 -0.74 3.59
C ASN A 95 -7.75 -1.08 3.10
N LEU A 96 -7.62 -1.49 1.83
CA LEU A 96 -6.31 -1.62 1.17
C LEU A 96 -5.67 -0.22 1.10
N ARG A 97 -4.59 -0.05 1.83
CA ARG A 97 -3.91 1.22 2.08
C ARG A 97 -2.42 1.06 1.90
N PHE A 98 -1.81 2.08 1.31
CA PHE A 98 -0.38 2.17 1.06
C PHE A 98 0.16 3.26 1.98
N TYR A 99 1.22 2.93 2.70
CA TYR A 99 1.95 3.86 3.56
C TYR A 99 3.37 3.92 3.03
N TYR A 100 3.77 5.08 2.55
CA TYR A 100 5.09 5.31 1.98
C TYR A 100 5.52 6.74 2.29
N SER A 101 6.83 6.95 2.27
CA SER A 101 7.44 8.27 2.33
C SER A 101 8.09 8.54 0.99
N LEU A 102 7.94 9.76 0.47
CA LEU A 102 8.69 10.22 -0.68
C LEU A 102 9.83 11.09 -0.17
N SER A 103 11.04 10.76 -0.58
CA SER A 103 12.16 11.69 -0.50
C SER A 103 12.19 12.44 -1.83
N ILE A 104 11.92 13.74 -1.78
CA ILE A 104 12.08 14.61 -2.95
C ILE A 104 13.56 14.94 -3.01
N THR A 105 14.24 14.45 -4.04
CA THR A 105 15.69 14.66 -4.24
C THR A 105 16.00 15.72 -5.27
N GLU A 106 15.00 16.18 -6.02
CA GLU A 106 15.17 17.14 -7.10
C GLU A 106 13.92 18.03 -7.18
N PHE A 107 14.12 19.29 -7.55
CA PHE A 107 13.04 20.19 -7.92
C PHE A 107 13.32 20.73 -9.33
N GLY A 108 12.54 20.27 -10.32
CA GLY A 108 12.85 20.56 -11.73
C GLY A 108 14.02 19.72 -12.23
N SER A 109 15.04 20.36 -12.82
CA SER A 109 16.30 19.72 -13.26
C SER A 109 17.42 19.81 -12.23
N ASP A 110 17.17 20.46 -11.10
CA ASP A 110 18.21 20.75 -10.11
C ASP A 110 18.13 19.74 -8.96
N ALA A 111 19.25 19.10 -8.68
CA ALA A 111 19.41 18.25 -7.52
C ALA A 111 19.28 19.09 -6.24
N LEU A 112 18.51 18.61 -5.27
CA LEU A 112 18.53 19.12 -3.90
C LEU A 112 19.82 18.64 -3.24
N ASP A 113 20.90 19.37 -3.49
CA ASP A 113 22.21 19.01 -2.98
C ASP A 113 22.31 19.42 -1.51
N THR A 114 22.38 18.42 -0.61
CA THR A 114 22.49 18.54 0.86
C THR A 114 21.32 19.26 1.57
N PRO A 115 21.02 18.94 2.87
CA PRO A 115 20.04 19.74 3.61
C PRO A 115 20.41 21.22 3.48
N LEU A 116 19.43 22.05 3.09
CA LEU A 116 19.61 23.49 2.91
C LEU A 116 20.48 24.02 4.05
N PRO A 117 21.64 24.65 3.75
CA PRO A 117 22.44 25.24 4.79
C PRO A 117 21.57 26.29 5.48
N ILE A 118 21.24 26.06 6.75
CA ILE A 118 20.77 27.11 7.63
C ILE A 118 21.93 28.08 7.75
N THR A 119 21.88 29.15 6.97
CA THR A 119 22.83 30.23 7.10
C THR A 119 22.67 30.83 8.48
N THR A 120 23.68 30.64 9.33
CA THR A 120 23.85 31.42 10.56
C THR A 120 24.64 32.69 10.28
N ASP A 121 24.69 33.15 9.03
CA ASP A 121 25.40 34.35 8.66
C ASP A 121 24.71 35.57 9.30
N PRO A 122 25.35 36.23 10.28
CA PRO A 122 24.79 37.40 10.94
C PRO A 122 24.73 38.63 10.02
N THR A 123 25.20 38.54 8.78
CA THR A 123 25.24 39.66 7.82
C THR A 123 24.07 39.73 6.85
N ILE A 124 23.15 38.74 6.85
CA ILE A 124 21.87 38.89 6.14
C ILE A 124 21.05 39.95 6.88
N SER A 125 21.22 41.20 6.46
CA SER A 125 20.42 42.34 6.89
C SER A 125 18.96 42.09 6.52
N THR A 126 18.10 41.89 7.51
CA THR A 126 16.64 41.86 7.35
C THR A 126 16.03 43.27 7.37
N THR A 127 16.82 44.30 7.09
CA THR A 127 16.30 45.66 7.05
C THR A 127 15.59 45.88 5.72
N ASN A 128 14.27 46.09 5.77
CA ASN A 128 13.48 46.57 4.63
C ASN A 128 14.17 47.81 4.05
N GLN A 129 14.68 47.70 2.83
CA GLN A 129 15.21 48.82 2.06
C GLN A 129 14.06 49.37 1.20
N ASP A 130 13.03 49.90 1.85
CA ASP A 130 12.09 50.84 1.23
C ASP A 130 12.35 52.22 1.86
N PRO A 131 12.58 53.29 1.06
CA PRO A 131 12.70 54.65 1.57
C PRO A 131 11.38 55.19 2.13
#